data_AF-A0A968MBC8-F1
#
_entry.id   AF-A0A968MBC8-F1
#
_cell.length_a   1.000
_cell.length_b   1.000
_cell.length_c   1.000
_cell.angle_alpha   90.00
_cell.angle_beta   90.00
_cell.angle_gamma   90.00
#
_symmetry.space_group_name_H-M   'P 1'
#
loop_
_entity.id
_entity.type
_entity.pdbx_description
1 polymer ?
#
loop_
_entity_poly.entity_id
_entity_poly.type
_entity_poly.pdbx_seq_one_letter_code
_entity_poly.pdbx_strand_id
1 'polypeptide(L)' 'MCYKNLINALNSAKILGAHIFITGIRPDLALLLLDTQFPQHVVEIAPDLTRGLSRARQMLAQRILN' A
#
# COMPACT_ATOMS: atom_id res chain seq x y z
N MET A 1 -9.85 -15.24 -9.01
CA MET A 1 -10.78 -14.08 -9.04
C MET A 1 -10.57 -13.11 -7.88
N CYS A 2 -10.31 -13.57 -6.64
CA CYS A 2 -10.17 -12.71 -5.45
C CYS A 2 -9.18 -11.52 -5.60
N TYR A 3 -8.04 -11.73 -6.27
CA TYR A 3 -7.03 -10.67 -6.45
C TYR A 3 -7.42 -9.55 -7.43
N LYS A 4 -8.35 -9.78 -8.38
CA LYS A 4 -8.80 -8.74 -9.32
C LYS A 4 -9.49 -7.58 -8.60
N ASN A 5 -10.24 -7.87 -7.53
CA ASN A 5 -10.94 -6.85 -6.75
C ASN A 5 -9.97 -6.00 -5.93
N LEU A 6 -8.94 -6.63 -5.34
CA LEU A 6 -7.88 -5.93 -4.62
C LEU A 6 -7.11 -4.99 -5.56
N ILE A 7 -6.69 -5.49 -6.71
CA ILE A 7 -5.99 -4.68 -7.72
C ILE A 7 -6.84 -3.48 -8.17
N ASN A 8 -8.13 -3.71 -8.43
CA ASN A 8 -9.04 -2.62 -8.81
C ASN A 8 -9.20 -1.57 -7.70
N ALA A 9 -9.37 -1.99 -6.44
CA ALA A 9 -9.48 -1.06 -5.31
C ALA A 9 -8.23 -0.18 -5.17
N LEU A 10 -7.05 -0.76 -5.34
CA LEU A 10 -5.78 -0.05 -5.23
C LEU A 10 -5.54 0.89 -6.42
N ASN A 11 -5.93 0.48 -7.63
CA ASN A 11 -5.89 1.35 -8.81
C ASN A 11 -6.83 2.56 -8.64
N SER A 12 -8.03 2.36 -8.09
CA SER A 12 -8.94 3.47 -7.77
C SER A 12 -8.35 4.44 -6.76
N ALA A 13 -7.74 3.93 -5.69
CA ALA A 13 -7.07 4.75 -4.69
C ALA A 13 -5.86 5.51 -5.27
N LYS A 14 -5.10 4.90 -6.20
CA LYS A 14 -4.04 5.58 -6.96
C LYS A 14 -4.57 6.76 -7.78
N ILE A 15 -5.70 6.61 -8.46
CA ILE A 15 -6.31 7.71 -9.26
C ILE A 15 -6.63 8.91 -8.36
N LEU A 16 -7.01 8.66 -7.11
CA LEU A 16 -7.28 9.69 -6.11
C LEU A 16 -6.01 10.31 -5.49
N GLY A 17 -4.81 9.87 -5.90
CA GLY A 17 -3.54 10.31 -5.32
C GLY A 17 -3.28 9.79 -3.90
N ALA A 18 -4.08 8.82 -3.44
CA ALA A 18 -3.92 8.20 -2.13
C ALA A 18 -2.73 7.24 -2.15
N HIS A 19 -1.93 7.27 -1.08
CA HIS A 19 -0.86 6.31 -0.84
C HIS A 19 -1.36 5.26 0.15
N ILE A 20 -1.08 3.98 -0.12
CA ILE A 20 -1.74 2.85 0.51
C ILE A 20 -0.72 2.04 1.29
N PHE A 21 -0.99 1.83 2.58
CA PHE A 21 -0.21 0.95 3.42
C PHE A 21 -1.01 -0.33 3.67
N ILE A 22 -0.49 -1.47 3.22
CA ILE A 22 -1.11 -2.76 3.47
C ILE A 22 -0.38 -3.44 4.63
N THR A 23 -1.14 -3.88 5.65
CA THR A 23 -0.59 -4.44 6.90
C THR A 23 -1.22 -5.80 7.19
N GLY A 24 -0.53 -6.64 7.97
CA GLY A 24 -1.07 -7.93 8.41
C GLY A 24 -1.29 -8.95 7.29
N ILE A 25 -0.57 -8.80 6.18
CA ILE A 25 -0.63 -9.73 5.04
C ILE A 25 0.24 -10.94 5.34
N ARG A 26 -0.20 -12.12 4.92
CA ARG A 26 0.64 -13.31 4.92
C ARG A 26 1.84 -13.16 3.96
N PRO A 27 3.01 -13.75 4.26
CA PRO A 27 4.21 -13.62 3.42
C PRO A 27 4.04 -14.11 1.98
N ASP A 28 3.30 -15.19 1.78
CA ASP A 28 3.03 -15.76 0.44
C ASP A 28 2.19 -14.81 -0.43
N LEU A 29 1.23 -14.12 0.20
CA LEU A 29 0.44 -13.11 -0.49
C LEU A 29 1.25 -11.83 -0.73
N ALA A 30 2.14 -11.44 0.18
CA ALA A 30 3.04 -10.30 -0.04
C ALA A 30 3.95 -10.52 -1.28
N LEU A 31 4.48 -11.73 -1.46
CA LEU A 31 5.27 -12.10 -2.64
C LEU A 31 4.45 -12.00 -3.93
N LEU A 32 3.20 -12.49 -3.91
CA LEU A 32 2.30 -12.39 -5.06
C LEU A 32 1.99 -10.94 -5.45
N LEU A 33 1.87 -10.04 -4.47
CA LEU A 33 1.70 -8.61 -4.72
C LEU A 33 2.96 -8.01 -5.36
N LEU A 34 4.15 -8.43 -4.95
CA LEU A 34 5.41 -7.97 -5.55
C LEU A 34 5.57 -8.43 -7.01
N ASP A 35 5.16 -9.67 -7.32
CA ASP A 35 5.28 -10.25 -8.68
C ASP A 35 4.27 -9.69 -9.69
N THR A 36 3.14 -9.14 -9.23
CA THR A 36 2.03 -8.73 -10.10
C THR A 36 2.17 -7.35 -10.75
N GLN A 37 3.38 -6.79 -10.83
CA GLN A 37 3.62 -5.39 -11.26
C GLN A 37 2.71 -4.42 -10.51
N PHE A 38 2.57 -4.63 -9.20
CA PHE A 38 1.85 -3.68 -8.35
C PHE A 38 2.39 -2.27 -8.53
N PRO A 39 1.55 -1.23 -8.38
CA PRO A 39 2.02 0.15 -8.34
C PRO A 39 2.84 0.39 -7.06
N GLN A 40 4.11 -0.05 -7.08
CA GLN A 40 5.07 0.03 -5.96
C GLN A 40 5.32 1.47 -5.49
N HIS A 41 5.05 2.45 -6.35
CA HIS A 41 5.13 3.88 -6.00
C HIS A 41 3.95 4.39 -5.17
N VAL A 42 2.88 3.61 -5.04
CA VAL A 42 1.64 3.99 -4.36
C VAL A 42 1.28 3.04 -3.21
N VAL A 43 1.85 1.84 -3.23
CA VAL A 43 1.56 0.79 -2.26
C VAL A 43 2.82 0.41 -1.49
N GLU A 44 2.78 0.51 -0.18
CA GLU A 44 3.81 0.05 0.74
C GLU A 44 3.26 -1.09 1.60
N ILE A 45 4.01 -2.18 1.73
CA ILE A 45 3.66 -3.29 2.62
C ILE A 45 4.38 -3.08 3.96
N ALA A 46 3.62 -2.93 5.02
CA ALA A 46 4.14 -2.80 6.38
C ALA A 46 3.88 -4.09 7.18
N PRO A 47 4.81 -4.50 8.06
CA PRO A 47 4.71 -5.77 8.77
C PRO A 47 3.57 -5.80 9.78
N ASP A 48 3.22 -4.64 10.35
CA ASP A 48 2.16 -4.49 11.35
C ASP A 48 1.46 -3.13 11.21
N LEU A 49 0.27 -3.03 11.81
CA LEU A 49 -0.56 -1.83 11.76
C LEU A 49 0.17 -0.60 12.33
N THR A 50 0.91 -0.77 13.43
CA THR A 50 1.62 0.31 14.12
C THR A 50 2.69 0.92 13.23
N ARG A 51 3.49 0.09 12.55
CA ARG A 51 4.51 0.54 11.59
C ARG A 51 3.89 1.18 10.36
N GLY A 52 2.81 0.60 9.83
CA GLY A 52 2.07 1.19 8.71
C GLY A 52 1.56 2.60 9.04
N LEU A 53 0.95 2.77 10.22
CA LEU A 53 0.47 4.07 10.69
C LEU A 53 1.61 5.07 10.93
N SER A 54 2.71 4.63 11.54
CA SER A 54 3.88 5.49 11.76
C SER A 54 4.45 6.02 10.44
N ARG A 55 4.58 5.16 9.43
CA ARG A 55 5.05 5.56 8.09
C ARG A 55 4.07 6.50 7.39
N ALA A 56 2.78 6.22 7.45
CA ALA A 56 1.74 7.09 6.91
C ALA A 56 1.82 8.51 7.51
N ARG A 57 2.00 8.61 8.84
CA ARG A 57 2.18 9.90 9.54
C ARG A 57 3.45 10.63 9.12
N GLN A 58 4.58 9.92 8.99
CA GLN A 58 5.84 10.51 8.54
C GLN A 58 5.73 11.07 7.13
N MET A 59 5.15 10.31 6.20
CA MET A 59 4.96 10.76 4.82
C MET A 59 3.98 11.94 4.75
N LEU A 60 2.90 11.94 5.54
CA LEU A 60 2.00 13.08 5.65
C LEU A 60 2.75 14.33 6.15
N ALA A 61 3.56 14.20 7.20
CA ALA A 61 4.37 15.30 7.71
C ALA A 61 5.37 15.83 6.66
N GLN A 62 6.03 14.95 5.92
CA GLN A 62 6.93 15.33 4.81
C GLN A 62 6.20 16.08 3.70
N ARG A 63 4.97 15.67 3.36
CA ARG A 63 4.14 16.36 2.34
C ARG A 63 3.60 17.71 2.80
N ILE A 64 3.48 17.95 4.11
CA ILE A 64 3.07 19.25 4.66
C ILE A 64 4.25 20.23 4.70
N LEU A 65 5.46 19.71 4.93
CA LEU A 65 6.68 20.51 5.05
C LEU A 65 7.33 20.87 3.71
N ASN A 66 7.05 20.10 2.65
CA ASN A 66 7.44 20.38 1.25
C ASN A 66 6.36 21.17 0.52
#